data_AF-A0A849EDC5-F1
#
_entry.id   AF-A0A849EDC5-F1
#
_cell.length_a   1.000
_cell.length_b   1.000
_cell.length_c   1.000
_cell.angle_alpha   90.00
_cell.angle_beta   90.00
_cell.angle_gamma   90.00
#
_symmetry.space_group_name_H-M   'P 1'
#
loop_
_entity.id
_entity.type
_entity.pdbx_description
1 polymer ?
#
loop_
_entity_poly.entity_id
_entity_poly.type
_entity_poly.pdbx_seq_one_letter_code
_entity_poly.pdbx_strand_id
1 'polypeptide(L)'
;ALAFILWVVHNFPNRHDLVWLLKGGGLFTKGSHPPAKKFNAGQKILFWSVVILTVSVSLSGIALMFPFETAFMAKTFAALNAIGFDLPTSVTAIQEQQLNQIWHAIVGVLFIVIILGHIYIGSVGMEGAFDAMGSGEVDTNWAREHHSLWVEEVEQKAKSAPAAGSASQPAE
;
A
#
# COMPACT_ATOMS: atom_id res chain seq x y z
N ALA A 1 10.69 -0.95 7.25
CA ALA A 1 10.85 -2.42 7.34
C ALA A 1 9.73 -3.08 8.14
N LEU A 2 9.52 -2.71 9.42
CA LEU A 2 8.49 -3.33 10.27
C LEU A 2 7.07 -3.26 9.69
N ALA A 3 6.64 -2.07 9.26
CA ALA A 3 5.32 -1.90 8.63
C ALA A 3 5.13 -2.84 7.42
N PHE A 4 6.12 -2.95 6.53
CA PHE A 4 6.01 -3.85 5.38
C PHE A 4 5.81 -5.30 5.82
N ILE A 5 6.61 -5.80 6.76
CA ILE A 5 6.53 -7.20 7.23
C ILE A 5 5.16 -7.50 7.85
N LEU A 6 4.64 -6.59 8.67
CA LEU A 6 3.36 -6.77 9.34
C LEU A 6 2.16 -6.69 8.39
N TRP A 7 2.24 -5.84 7.36
CA TRP A 7 1.07 -5.48 6.54
C TRP A 7 1.04 -6.14 5.16
N VAL A 8 2.16 -6.65 4.64
CA VAL A 8 2.24 -7.20 3.26
C VAL A 8 1.27 -8.36 3.05
N VAL A 9 1.11 -9.25 4.04
CA VAL A 9 0.23 -10.43 3.94
C VAL A 9 -1.23 -10.03 3.67
N HIS A 10 -1.67 -8.90 4.23
CA HIS A 10 -3.02 -8.39 4.05
C HIS A 10 -3.22 -7.59 2.75
N ASN A 11 -2.12 -7.23 2.07
CA ASN A 11 -2.12 -6.39 0.87
C ASN A 11 -1.92 -7.15 -0.44
N PHE A 12 -1.88 -8.49 -0.40
CA PHE A 12 -1.85 -9.28 -1.63
C PHE A 12 -3.15 -9.12 -2.44
N PRO A 13 -3.05 -8.81 -3.74
CA PRO A 13 -4.22 -8.74 -4.63
C PRO A 13 -4.97 -10.07 -4.67
N ASN A 14 -6.30 -9.99 -4.64
CA ASN A 14 -7.19 -11.13 -4.70
C ASN A 14 -8.31 -10.90 -5.73
N ARG A 15 -9.10 -11.95 -6.00
CA ARG A 15 -10.20 -11.88 -6.98
C ARG A 15 -11.30 -10.87 -6.62
N HIS A 16 -11.53 -10.60 -5.33
CA HIS A 16 -12.50 -9.60 -4.89
C HIS A 16 -12.02 -8.17 -5.18
N ASP A 17 -10.70 -7.94 -5.20
CA ASP A 17 -10.15 -6.63 -5.55
C ASP A 17 -10.45 -6.28 -7.02
N LEU A 18 -10.44 -7.26 -7.93
CA LEU A 18 -10.86 -7.04 -9.31
C LEU A 18 -12.34 -6.63 -9.40
N VAL A 19 -13.21 -7.28 -8.62
CA VAL A 19 -14.64 -6.92 -8.56
C VAL A 19 -14.82 -5.51 -7.98
N TRP A 20 -14.03 -5.15 -6.96
CA TRP A 20 -14.03 -3.82 -6.38
C TRP A 20 -13.61 -2.75 -7.41
N LEU A 21 -12.56 -3.03 -8.19
CA LEU A 21 -12.08 -2.14 -9.25
C LEU A 21 -13.08 -2.00 -10.40
N LEU A 22 -13.71 -3.10 -10.83
CA LEU A 22 -14.74 -3.09 -11.86
C LEU A 22 -15.99 -2.28 -11.44
N LYS A 23 -16.30 -2.26 -10.14
CA LYS A 23 -17.35 -1.43 -9.56
C LYS A 23 -16.90 0.00 -9.24
N GLY A 24 -15.67 0.37 -9.62
CA GLY A 24 -15.08 1.69 -9.36
C GLY A 24 -15.08 2.06 -7.87
N GLY A 25 -14.95 1.08 -6.97
CA GLY A 25 -14.98 1.32 -5.53
C GLY A 25 -16.31 1.82 -4.97
N GLY A 26 -17.41 1.73 -5.73
CA GLY A 26 -18.72 2.25 -5.32
C GLY A 26 -18.92 3.74 -5.62
N LEU A 27 -17.92 4.45 -6.17
CA LEU A 27 -18.01 5.87 -6.52
C LEU A 27 -19.10 6.18 -7.56
N PHE A 28 -19.38 5.23 -8.45
CA PHE A 28 -20.35 5.40 -9.54
C PHE A 28 -21.74 4.81 -9.23
N THR A 29 -21.93 4.21 -8.05
CA THR A 29 -23.20 3.57 -7.68
C THR A 29 -23.55 3.96 -6.25
N LYS A 30 -24.48 4.92 -6.09
CA LYS A 30 -24.94 5.41 -4.78
C LYS A 30 -25.40 4.24 -3.91
N GLY A 31 -24.79 4.08 -2.74
CA GLY A 31 -25.15 3.07 -1.73
C GLY A 31 -24.61 1.66 -1.98
N SER A 32 -23.74 1.43 -2.97
CA SER A 32 -23.12 0.12 -3.21
C SER A 32 -21.68 0.12 -2.72
N HIS A 33 -21.43 -0.38 -1.51
CA HIS A 33 -20.08 -0.68 -1.03
C HIS A 33 -19.66 -2.08 -1.50
N PRO A 34 -18.70 -2.21 -2.42
CA PRO A 34 -18.27 -3.53 -2.87
C PRO A 34 -17.62 -4.27 -1.70
N PRO A 35 -17.89 -5.58 -1.55
CA PRO A 35 -17.37 -6.35 -0.42
C PRO A 35 -15.84 -6.32 -0.43
N ALA A 36 -15.25 -5.91 0.70
CA ALA A 36 -13.81 -5.83 0.88
C ALA A 36 -13.36 -6.61 2.13
N LYS A 37 -12.14 -7.14 2.07
CA LYS A 37 -11.45 -7.71 3.24
C LYS A 37 -10.88 -6.56 4.09
N LYS A 38 -9.89 -6.85 4.95
CA LYS A 38 -9.25 -5.87 5.85
C LYS A 38 -8.80 -4.59 5.13
N PHE A 39 -8.35 -4.72 3.88
CA PHE A 39 -8.09 -3.59 3.00
C PHE A 39 -8.85 -3.75 1.68
N ASN A 40 -9.37 -2.63 1.17
CA ASN A 40 -9.99 -2.56 -0.16
C ASN A 40 -8.91 -2.46 -1.26
N ALA A 41 -9.32 -2.58 -2.53
CA ALA A 41 -8.37 -2.57 -3.64
C ALA A 41 -7.62 -1.24 -3.78
N GLY A 42 -8.28 -0.10 -3.51
CA GLY A 42 -7.64 1.22 -3.53
C GLY A 42 -6.54 1.35 -2.46
N GLN A 43 -6.80 0.91 -1.23
CA GLN A 43 -5.82 0.88 -0.14
C GLN A 43 -4.62 -0.02 -0.49
N LYS A 44 -4.84 -1.16 -1.15
CA LYS A 44 -3.76 -2.04 -1.62
C LYS A 44 -2.92 -1.40 -2.71
N ILE A 45 -3.54 -0.70 -3.67
CA ILE A 45 -2.84 0.04 -4.71
C ILE A 45 -1.96 1.13 -4.06
N LEU A 46 -2.50 1.89 -3.10
CA LEU A 46 -1.73 2.88 -2.34
C LEU A 46 -0.55 2.23 -1.60
N PHE A 47 -0.77 1.11 -0.91
CA PHE A 47 0.31 0.37 -0.23
C PHE A 47 1.45 0.01 -1.18
N TRP A 48 1.16 -0.65 -2.30
CA TRP A 48 2.18 -1.06 -3.26
C TRP A 48 2.86 0.13 -3.95
N SER A 49 2.11 1.19 -4.23
CA SER A 49 2.64 2.42 -4.81
C SER A 49 3.66 3.06 -3.88
N VAL A 50 3.33 3.21 -2.59
CA VAL A 50 4.25 3.74 -1.58
C VAL A 50 5.48 2.86 -1.42
N VAL A 51 5.33 1.52 -1.39
CA VAL A 51 6.46 0.59 -1.30
C VAL A 51 7.43 0.75 -2.47
N ILE A 52 6.92 0.74 -3.70
CA ILE A 52 7.74 0.85 -4.92
C ILE A 52 8.43 2.22 -4.99
N LEU A 53 7.68 3.30 -4.74
CA LEU A 53 8.22 4.66 -4.76
C LEU A 53 9.26 4.87 -3.66
N THR A 54 9.07 4.31 -2.47
CA THR A 54 10.06 4.35 -1.38
C THR A 54 11.37 3.68 -1.78
N VAL A 55 11.31 2.52 -2.41
CA VAL A 55 12.51 1.83 -2.91
C VAL A 55 13.17 2.66 -4.02
N SER A 56 12.40 3.14 -5.00
CA SER A 56 12.90 3.92 -6.13
C SER A 56 13.56 5.24 -5.71
N VAL A 57 12.92 6.00 -4.82
CA VAL A 57 13.47 7.28 -4.31
C VAL A 57 14.71 7.04 -3.46
N SER A 58 14.75 5.93 -2.70
CA SER A 58 15.92 5.57 -1.89
C SER A 58 17.12 5.17 -2.75
N LEU A 59 16.91 4.34 -3.78
CA LEU A 59 17.98 3.92 -4.69
C LEU A 59 18.55 5.10 -5.49
N SER A 60 17.68 5.94 -6.03
CA SER A 60 18.12 7.16 -6.73
C SER A 60 18.77 8.17 -5.77
N GLY A 61 18.28 8.29 -4.53
CA GLY A 61 18.91 9.12 -3.50
C GLY A 61 20.31 8.65 -3.13
N ILE A 62 20.52 7.33 -2.99
CA ILE A 62 21.84 6.74 -2.79
C ILE A 62 22.76 7.04 -3.98
N ALA A 63 22.28 6.91 -5.21
CA ALA A 63 23.05 7.25 -6.41
C ALA A 63 23.47 8.73 -6.46
N LEU A 64 22.65 9.63 -5.91
CA LEU A 64 22.94 11.06 -5.78
C LEU A 64 23.89 11.39 -4.62
N MET A 65 23.86 10.63 -3.52
CA MET A 65 24.78 10.81 -2.39
C MET A 65 26.23 10.42 -2.74
N PHE A 66 26.42 9.50 -3.69
CA PHE A 66 27.73 9.07 -4.18
C PHE A 66 27.90 9.43 -5.66
N PRO A 67 28.12 10.73 -5.96
CA PRO A 67 28.20 11.20 -7.33
C PRO A 67 29.39 10.56 -8.05
N PHE A 68 29.18 10.16 -9.30
CA PHE A 68 30.19 9.55 -10.20
C PHE A 68 30.71 8.16 -9.80
N GLU A 69 30.27 7.60 -8.66
CA GLU A 69 30.65 6.26 -8.20
C GLU A 69 29.66 5.18 -8.65
N THR A 70 28.42 5.58 -8.95
CA THR A 70 27.32 4.66 -9.26
C THR A 70 26.88 4.78 -10.72
N ALA A 71 26.53 3.64 -11.31
CA ALA A 71 25.97 3.53 -12.67
C ALA A 71 24.52 3.00 -12.60
N PHE A 72 23.69 3.64 -11.79
CA PHE A 72 22.34 3.20 -11.46
C PHE A 72 21.41 3.21 -12.68
N MET A 73 21.37 4.30 -13.46
CA MET A 73 20.56 4.44 -14.68
C MET A 73 21.08 3.55 -15.79
N ALA A 74 22.39 3.54 -16.05
CA ALA A 74 22.99 2.63 -17.03
C ALA A 74 22.63 1.15 -16.78
N LYS A 75 22.72 0.69 -15.52
CA LYS A 75 22.33 -0.67 -15.13
C LYS A 75 20.82 -0.91 -15.26
N THR A 76 20.00 0.10 -14.94
CA THR A 76 18.55 0.03 -15.11
C THR A 76 18.18 -0.10 -16.59
N PHE A 77 18.81 0.68 -17.47
CA PHE A 77 18.63 0.59 -18.92
C PHE A 77 19.07 -0.76 -19.47
N ALA A 78 20.21 -1.30 -19.02
CA ALA A 78 20.64 -2.63 -19.42
C ALA A 78 19.64 -3.73 -19.01
N ALA A 79 19.08 -3.64 -17.80
CA ALA A 79 18.05 -4.57 -17.34
C ALA A 79 16.75 -4.45 -18.15
N LEU A 80 16.36 -3.24 -18.53
CA LEU A 80 15.23 -3.01 -19.42
C LEU A 80 15.49 -3.55 -20.82
N ASN A 81 16.70 -3.40 -21.35
CA ASN A 81 17.03 -3.95 -22.67
C ASN A 81 16.95 -5.49 -22.70
N ALA A 82 17.23 -6.14 -21.57
CA ALA A 82 17.08 -7.60 -21.43
C ALA A 82 15.62 -8.09 -21.57
N ILE A 83 14.63 -7.21 -21.39
CA ILE A 83 13.20 -7.53 -21.55
C ILE A 83 12.59 -6.91 -22.82
N GLY A 84 13.43 -6.44 -23.75
CA GLY A 84 13.02 -6.00 -25.09
C GLY A 84 12.98 -4.49 -25.33
N PHE A 85 13.54 -3.68 -24.44
CA PHE A 85 13.75 -2.25 -24.68
C PHE A 85 15.07 -1.97 -25.42
N ASP A 86 15.24 -0.76 -25.97
CA ASP A 86 16.46 -0.30 -26.63
C ASP A 86 16.88 1.07 -26.09
N LEU A 87 17.41 1.06 -24.87
CA LEU A 87 17.84 2.25 -24.13
C LEU A 87 19.36 2.41 -24.16
N PRO A 88 19.89 3.64 -24.21
CA PRO A 88 21.33 3.90 -24.31
C PRO A 88 22.04 3.56 -22.99
N THR A 89 22.85 2.51 -22.97
CA THR A 89 23.62 2.10 -21.77
C THR A 89 24.98 2.78 -21.64
N SER A 90 25.51 3.33 -22.73
CA SER A 90 26.77 4.08 -22.76
C SER A 90 26.56 5.55 -22.39
N VAL A 91 26.20 5.80 -21.14
CA VAL A 91 26.02 7.15 -20.60
C VAL A 91 27.30 7.66 -19.94
N THR A 92 27.64 8.93 -20.17
CA THR A 92 28.76 9.57 -19.47
C THR A 92 28.41 9.77 -17.99
N ALA A 93 29.43 9.92 -17.13
CA ALA A 93 29.23 10.12 -15.70
C ALA A 93 28.39 11.37 -15.37
N ILE A 94 28.49 12.44 -16.18
CA ILE A 94 27.67 13.65 -16.03
C ILE A 94 26.21 13.36 -16.43
N GLN A 95 25.98 12.69 -17.56
CA GLN A 95 24.62 12.32 -18.00
C GLN A 95 23.93 11.39 -16.99
N GLU A 96 24.66 10.43 -16.44
CA GLU A 96 24.19 9.54 -15.37
C GLU A 96 23.68 10.34 -14.16
N GLN A 97 24.44 11.35 -13.71
CA GLN A 97 24.02 12.21 -12.60
C GLN A 97 22.77 13.06 -12.94
N GLN A 98 22.68 13.58 -14.17
CA GLN A 98 21.49 14.32 -14.61
C GLN A 98 20.25 13.43 -14.64
N LEU A 99 20.37 12.21 -15.15
CA LEU A 99 19.29 11.23 -15.17
C LEU A 99 18.85 10.84 -13.76
N ASN A 100 19.81 10.62 -12.84
CA ASN A 100 19.50 10.35 -11.43
C ASN A 100 18.73 11.51 -10.79
N GLN A 101 19.10 12.76 -11.04
CA GLN A 101 18.40 13.94 -10.51
C GLN A 101 16.97 14.05 -11.06
N ILE A 102 16.82 13.92 -12.38
CA ILE A 102 15.51 14.01 -13.04
C ILE A 102 14.60 12.89 -12.53
N TRP A 103 15.11 11.66 -12.47
CA TRP A 103 14.34 10.52 -11.97
C TRP A 103 13.92 10.70 -10.51
N HIS A 104 14.86 11.10 -9.63
CA HIS A 104 14.56 11.34 -8.23
C HIS A 104 13.51 12.45 -8.05
N ALA A 105 13.58 13.53 -8.83
CA ALA A 105 12.60 14.60 -8.81
C ALA A 105 11.20 14.12 -9.24
N ILE A 106 11.11 13.36 -10.35
CA ILE A 106 9.83 12.81 -10.83
C ILE A 106 9.21 11.90 -9.77
N VAL A 107 10.00 10.96 -9.22
CA VAL A 107 9.54 10.02 -8.19
C VAL A 107 9.12 10.79 -6.93
N GLY A 108 9.88 11.81 -6.52
CA GLY A 108 9.57 12.66 -5.37
C GLY A 108 8.23 13.40 -5.53
N VAL A 109 7.99 14.01 -6.69
CA VAL A 109 6.72 14.70 -6.98
C VAL A 109 5.55 13.73 -6.96
N LEU A 110 5.69 12.56 -7.61
CA LEU A 110 4.66 11.52 -7.58
C LEU A 110 4.36 11.04 -6.17
N PHE A 111 5.40 10.87 -5.34
CA PHE A 111 5.25 10.45 -3.96
C PHE A 111 4.51 11.51 -3.13
N ILE A 112 4.83 12.80 -3.31
CA ILE A 112 4.09 13.89 -2.65
C ILE A 112 2.60 13.84 -3.03
N VAL A 113 2.26 13.69 -4.31
CA VAL A 113 0.87 13.60 -4.77
C VAL A 113 0.15 12.42 -4.11
N ILE A 114 0.79 11.26 -4.03
CA ILE A 114 0.20 10.06 -3.40
C ILE A 114 0.02 10.24 -1.90
N ILE A 115 0.99 10.84 -1.20
CA ILE A 115 0.88 11.12 0.24
C ILE A 115 -0.28 12.09 0.51
N LEU A 116 -0.43 13.15 -0.31
CA LEU A 116 -1.57 14.06 -0.19
C LEU A 116 -2.91 13.35 -0.39
N GLY A 117 -3.01 12.48 -1.39
CA GLY A 117 -4.19 11.64 -1.60
C GLY A 117 -4.47 10.70 -0.44
N HIS A 118 -3.42 10.08 0.14
CA HIS A 118 -3.53 9.21 1.30
C HIS A 118 -4.02 9.97 2.55
N ILE A 119 -3.46 11.15 2.82
CA ILE A 119 -3.88 12.02 3.93
C ILE A 119 -5.34 12.43 3.74
N TYR A 120 -5.73 12.84 2.52
CA TYR A 120 -7.11 13.24 2.23
C TYR A 120 -8.10 12.10 2.51
N ILE A 121 -7.85 10.90 1.98
CA ILE A 121 -8.72 9.73 2.18
C ILE A 121 -8.76 9.31 3.65
N GLY A 122 -7.63 9.38 4.36
CA GLY A 122 -7.53 8.97 5.77
C GLY A 122 -8.08 9.99 6.78
N SER A 123 -8.35 11.23 6.36
CA SER A 123 -8.86 12.30 7.25
C SER A 123 -10.27 12.74 6.90
N VAL A 124 -10.47 13.25 5.68
CA VAL A 124 -11.73 13.87 5.25
C VAL A 124 -12.54 12.93 4.35
N GLY A 125 -11.88 12.12 3.53
CA GLY A 125 -12.53 11.28 2.52
C GLY A 125 -13.23 10.04 3.08
N MET A 126 -12.90 9.59 4.29
CA MET A 126 -13.56 8.50 4.99
C MET A 126 -13.74 8.86 6.46
N GLU A 127 -14.96 9.22 6.84
CA GLU A 127 -15.32 9.54 8.23
C GLU A 127 -15.00 8.34 9.15
N GLY A 128 -14.44 8.62 10.32
CA GLY A 128 -14.02 7.60 11.30
C GLY A 128 -12.69 6.90 11.01
N ALA A 129 -12.10 7.05 9.82
CA ALA A 129 -10.82 6.41 9.49
C ALA A 129 -9.66 6.97 10.32
N PHE A 130 -9.63 8.29 10.55
CA PHE A 130 -8.58 8.95 11.33
C PHE A 130 -8.61 8.48 12.80
N ASP A 131 -9.80 8.47 13.40
CA ASP A 131 -9.98 8.02 14.79
C ASP A 131 -9.60 6.55 14.94
N ALA A 132 -9.98 5.70 13.99
CA ALA A 132 -9.61 4.28 13.99
C ALA A 132 -8.10 4.05 13.88
N MET A 133 -7.37 4.90 13.14
CA MET A 133 -5.91 4.85 13.11
C MET A 133 -5.27 5.30 14.43
N GLY A 134 -5.88 6.25 15.13
CA GLY A 134 -5.39 6.77 16.41
C GLY A 134 -5.67 5.87 17.60
N SER A 135 -6.89 5.32 17.68
CA SER A 135 -7.34 4.45 18.78
C SER A 135 -6.93 2.99 18.58
N GLY A 136 -6.78 2.55 17.33
CA GLY A 136 -6.61 1.15 16.96
C GLY A 136 -7.92 0.34 16.93
N GLU A 137 -9.06 0.98 17.20
CA GLU A 137 -10.39 0.35 17.22
C GLU A 137 -11.31 0.99 16.18
N VAL A 138 -12.22 0.21 15.59
CA VAL A 138 -13.14 0.69 14.55
C VAL A 138 -14.57 0.30 14.88
N ASP A 139 -15.52 1.19 14.59
CA ASP A 139 -16.94 0.90 14.76
C ASP A 139 -17.37 -0.29 13.90
N THR A 140 -18.17 -1.18 14.49
CA THR A 140 -18.60 -2.42 13.83
C THR A 140 -19.55 -2.20 12.65
N ASN A 141 -20.39 -1.16 12.69
CA ASN A 141 -21.29 -0.82 11.58
C ASN A 141 -20.47 -0.24 10.43
N TRP A 142 -19.54 0.67 10.73
CA TRP A 142 -18.61 1.20 9.74
C TRP A 142 -17.81 0.09 9.05
N ALA A 143 -17.28 -0.86 9.84
CA ALA A 143 -16.53 -2.00 9.33
C ALA A 143 -17.42 -2.92 8.48
N ARG A 144 -18.70 -3.08 8.83
CA ARG A 144 -19.65 -3.88 8.05
C ARG A 144 -19.97 -3.23 6.71
N GLU A 145 -20.04 -1.90 6.65
CA GLU A 145 -20.27 -1.16 5.41
C GLU A 145 -19.03 -1.16 4.49
N HIS A 146 -17.84 -0.93 5.04
CA HIS A 146 -16.63 -0.73 4.23
C HIS A 146 -15.78 -1.99 4.05
N HIS A 147 -15.89 -2.94 4.97
CA HIS A 147 -15.02 -4.12 5.10
C HIS A 147 -15.82 -5.37 5.50
N SER A 148 -16.99 -5.59 4.89
CA SER A 148 -17.93 -6.68 5.25
C SER A 148 -17.29 -8.06 5.35
N LEU A 149 -16.43 -8.44 4.40
CA LEU A 149 -15.75 -9.75 4.41
C LEU A 149 -14.78 -9.90 5.58
N TRP A 150 -14.20 -8.78 6.05
CA TRP A 150 -13.33 -8.81 7.22
C TRP A 150 -14.13 -8.96 8.52
N VAL A 151 -15.27 -8.29 8.63
CA VAL A 151 -16.17 -8.47 9.79
C VAL A 151 -16.63 -9.93 9.88
N GLU A 152 -17.04 -10.54 8.76
CA GLU A 152 -17.40 -11.96 8.71
C GLU A 152 -16.25 -12.87 9.18
N GLU A 153 -15.01 -12.59 8.74
CA GLU A 153 -13.82 -13.35 9.15
C GLU A 153 -13.55 -13.24 10.65
N VAL A 154 -13.68 -12.04 11.22
CA VAL A 154 -13.48 -11.79 12.66
C VAL A 154 -14.57 -12.47 13.49
N GLU A 155 -15.83 -12.36 13.08
CA GLU A 155 -16.95 -13.04 13.75
C GLU A 155 -16.82 -14.57 13.70
N GLN A 156 -16.39 -15.13 12.56
CA GLN A 156 -16.15 -16.56 12.42
C GLN A 156 -14.98 -17.03 13.31
N LYS A 157 -13.89 -16.25 13.37
CA LYS A 157 -12.76 -16.53 14.26
C LYS A 157 -13.17 -16.48 15.73
N ALA A 158 -14.00 -15.52 16.13
CA ALA A 158 -14.53 -15.43 17.49
C ALA A 158 -15.39 -16.64 17.86
N LYS A 159 -16.24 -17.12 16.93
CA LYS A 159 -17.07 -18.33 17.13
C LYS A 159 -16.25 -19.63 17.18
N SER A 160 -15.10 -19.66 16.52
CA SER A 160 -14.23 -20.85 16.44
C SER A 160 -13.15 -20.89 17.53
N ALA A 161 -13.01 -19.82 18.31
CA ALA A 161 -12.08 -19.78 19.43
C ALA A 161 -12.58 -20.71 20.55
N PRO A 162 -11.72 -21.57 21.14
CA PRO A 162 -12.10 -22.38 22.29
C PRO A 162 -12.59 -21.47 23.42
N ALA A 163 -13.72 -21.82 24.05
CA ALA A 163 -14.18 -21.13 25.25
C ALA A 163 -13.05 -21.15 26.29
N ALA A 164 -12.48 -19.99 26.59
CA ALA A 164 -11.49 -19.86 27.62
C ALA A 164 -12.14 -20.21 28.97
N GLY A 165 -11.81 -21.40 29.50
CA GLY A 165 -11.91 -21.77 30.90
C GLY A 165 -13.32 -21.89 31.48
N SER A 166 -13.76 -23.13 31.66
CA SER A 166 -14.81 -23.48 32.60
C SER A 166 -14.51 -22.92 34.00
N ALA A 167 -15.51 -22.26 34.56
CA ALA A 167 -15.73 -21.94 35.97
C ALA A 167 -14.74 -22.57 36.98
N SER A 168 -13.98 -21.72 37.67
CA SER A 168 -13.54 -22.04 39.03
C SER A 168 -14.79 -22.06 39.93
N GLN A 169 -15.24 -23.25 40.33
CA GLN A 169 -16.19 -23.40 41.42
C GLN A 169 -15.58 -22.83 42.71
N PRO A 170 -16.32 -22.07 43.53
CA PRO A 170 -15.85 -21.71 44.86
C PRO A 170 -15.86 -22.96 45.74
N ALA A 171 -14.72 -23.27 46.34
CA ALA A 171 -14.63 -24.31 47.36
C ALA A 171 -15.37 -23.84 48.63
N GLU A 172 -16.15 -24.77 49.20
CA GLU A 172 -16.75 -24.68 50.55
C GLU A 172 -15.71 -24.52 51.66
#